data_AF-A0A2J6XXL5-F1
#
_entry.id   AF-A0A2J6XXL5-F1
#
_cell.length_a   1.000
_cell.length_b   1.000
_cell.length_c   1.000
_cell.angle_alpha   90.00
_cell.angle_beta   90.00
_cell.angle_gamma   90.00
#
_symmetry.space_group_name_H-M   'P 1'
#
loop_
_entity.id
_entity.type
_entity.pdbx_description
1 polymer ?
#
loop_
_entity_poly.entity_id
_entity_poly.type
_entity_poly.pdbx_seq_one_letter_code
_entity_poly.pdbx_strand_id
1 'polypeptide(L)'
;MLVLGHRGNSYNPENTLKAFKSSIEMGADGVELDVQKTADGVLIVSHDENLKRLTGIDINVRRTEFSKLKNVTINGEPIATLKDALELIKSHDKFVDIEVKNPKDFQDVIDLVKEIKLKDFIISSFWHNGVFEYKKLYPEIKFAYLYAHSPRDLSVYVKEVDYLKPHFYYINEDYAPYRDRTIAWTVDDEEKIKEILDFKIFAIISNFPDRVIKIMKGGKEMYSNPYLSYFLQMIDKKSMVQKENHISFEAINYMIPLRIENLSMDDGEIKLNKDLPFNWGLGDRVRFEINIKGENPKVNIKVREVGELSFSLKEILKLL
;
A
#
# COMPACT_ATOMS: atom_id res chain seq x y z
N MET A 1 -17.07 1.45 -11.59
CA MET A 1 -15.87 0.80 -11.04
C MET A 1 -15.34 1.67 -9.92
N LEU A 2 -14.98 1.07 -8.79
CA LEU A 2 -14.38 1.77 -7.65
C LEU A 2 -12.85 1.82 -7.79
N VAL A 3 -12.24 2.90 -7.31
CA VAL A 3 -10.79 2.98 -7.12
C VAL A 3 -10.49 2.93 -5.62
N LEU A 4 -9.78 1.89 -5.20
CA LEU A 4 -9.38 1.66 -3.81
C LEU A 4 -7.87 1.89 -3.66
N GLY A 5 -7.50 2.70 -2.67
CA GLY A 5 -6.10 2.88 -2.31
C GLY A 5 -5.54 1.66 -1.55
N HIS A 6 -4.52 1.00 -2.10
CA HIS A 6 -3.87 -0.16 -1.48
C HIS A 6 -3.13 0.26 -0.21
N ARG A 7 -3.56 -0.27 0.94
CA ARG A 7 -3.05 0.11 2.28
C ARG A 7 -3.08 1.62 2.53
N GLY A 8 -4.03 2.32 1.93
CA GLY A 8 -3.96 3.76 1.73
C GLY A 8 -3.31 4.10 0.39
N ASN A 9 -2.06 4.52 0.36
CA ASN A 9 -1.31 4.80 -0.88
C ASN A 9 0.20 4.74 -0.62
N SER A 10 1.00 4.66 -1.67
CA SER A 10 2.46 4.60 -1.55
C SER A 10 3.12 5.93 -1.16
N TYR A 11 2.43 7.08 -1.25
CA TYR A 11 3.00 8.38 -0.88
C TYR A 11 3.12 8.59 0.64
N ASN A 12 2.47 7.72 1.41
CA ASN A 12 2.46 7.75 2.86
C ASN A 12 2.81 6.37 3.41
N PRO A 13 3.18 6.24 4.69
CA PRO A 13 3.46 4.93 5.26
C PRO A 13 2.20 4.06 5.26
N GLU A 14 2.33 2.84 4.74
CA GLU A 14 1.21 1.92 4.54
C GLU A 14 0.42 1.65 5.83
N ASN A 15 -0.88 1.38 5.71
CA ASN A 15 -1.77 1.06 6.83
C ASN A 15 -1.73 2.11 7.97
N THR A 16 -1.61 3.39 7.62
CA THR A 16 -1.72 4.50 8.58
C THR A 16 -2.97 5.33 8.32
N LEU A 17 -3.49 5.99 9.36
CA LEU A 17 -4.61 6.93 9.21
C LEU A 17 -4.30 8.03 8.19
N LYS A 18 -3.04 8.47 8.13
CA LYS A 18 -2.57 9.44 7.14
C LYS A 18 -2.64 8.92 5.71
N ALA A 19 -2.21 7.69 5.46
CA ALA A 19 -2.32 7.07 4.13
C ALA A 19 -3.78 6.92 3.72
N PHE A 20 -4.66 6.49 4.62
CA PHE A 20 -6.10 6.38 4.32
C PHE A 20 -6.73 7.73 4.02
N LYS A 21 -6.50 8.74 4.87
CA LYS A 21 -6.99 10.10 4.65
C LYS A 21 -6.49 10.66 3.32
N SER A 22 -5.20 10.49 3.03
CA SER A 22 -4.58 10.96 1.80
C SER A 22 -5.20 10.33 0.55
N SER A 23 -5.52 9.03 0.56
CA SER A 23 -6.21 8.39 -0.57
C SER A 23 -7.63 8.90 -0.79
N ILE A 24 -8.36 9.18 0.30
CA ILE A 24 -9.68 9.80 0.24
C ILE A 24 -9.60 11.20 -0.37
N GLU A 25 -8.61 12.01 0.06
CA GLU A 25 -8.35 13.36 -0.47
C GLU A 25 -7.94 13.36 -1.95
N MET A 26 -7.30 12.28 -2.43
CA MET A 26 -7.01 12.06 -3.86
C MET A 26 -8.25 11.75 -4.70
N GLY A 27 -9.40 11.54 -4.06
CA GLY A 27 -10.65 11.21 -4.72
C GLY A 27 -10.89 9.72 -4.89
N ALA A 28 -10.16 8.85 -4.17
CA ALA A 28 -10.46 7.42 -4.13
C ALA A 28 -11.89 7.18 -3.61
N ASP A 29 -12.51 6.13 -4.12
CA ASP A 29 -13.85 5.71 -3.68
C ASP A 29 -13.78 4.97 -2.32
N GLY A 30 -12.59 4.51 -1.95
CA GLY A 30 -12.33 3.82 -0.71
C GLY A 30 -10.86 3.46 -0.53
N VAL A 31 -10.59 2.62 0.45
CA VAL A 31 -9.26 2.06 0.71
C VAL A 31 -9.34 0.56 0.93
N GLU A 32 -8.24 -0.10 0.63
CA GLU A 32 -7.97 -1.46 1.08
C GLU A 32 -6.99 -1.40 2.25
N LEU A 33 -7.17 -2.27 3.24
CA LEU A 33 -6.33 -2.33 4.43
C LEU A 33 -6.13 -3.77 4.91
N ASP A 34 -5.07 -3.98 5.68
CA ASP A 34 -4.74 -5.28 6.25
C ASP A 34 -5.01 -5.27 7.75
N VAL A 35 -5.71 -6.27 8.29
CA VAL A 35 -5.97 -6.36 9.74
C VAL A 35 -5.31 -7.59 10.37
N GLN A 36 -4.73 -7.36 11.55
CA GLN A 36 -4.20 -8.38 12.45
C GLN A 36 -4.50 -8.04 13.91
N LYS A 37 -4.53 -9.07 14.76
CA LYS A 37 -4.81 -8.95 16.20
C LYS A 37 -3.54 -9.04 17.07
N THR A 38 -3.41 -8.15 18.04
CA THR A 38 -2.35 -8.17 19.07
C THR A 38 -2.57 -9.28 20.11
N ALA A 39 -1.58 -9.51 20.98
CA ALA A 39 -1.67 -10.54 22.01
C ALA A 39 -2.82 -10.32 23.03
N ASP A 40 -3.15 -9.06 23.29
CA ASP A 40 -4.25 -8.61 24.17
C ASP A 40 -5.58 -8.40 23.42
N GLY A 41 -5.67 -8.83 22.16
CA GLY A 41 -6.94 -8.87 21.41
C GLY A 41 -7.30 -7.59 20.65
N VAL A 42 -6.44 -6.58 20.63
CA VAL A 42 -6.69 -5.33 19.87
C VAL A 42 -6.43 -5.56 18.39
N LEU A 43 -7.40 -5.21 17.54
CA LEU A 43 -7.24 -5.22 16.09
C LEU A 43 -6.47 -3.99 15.65
N ILE A 44 -5.35 -4.19 14.96
CA ILE A 44 -4.53 -3.14 14.35
C ILE A 44 -4.49 -3.31 12.84
N VAL A 45 -4.20 -2.22 12.14
CA VAL A 45 -3.95 -2.26 10.69
C VAL A 45 -2.46 -2.50 10.43
N SER A 46 -2.12 -3.64 9.82
CA SER A 46 -0.74 -4.03 9.53
C SER A 46 -0.70 -5.22 8.56
N HIS A 47 0.16 -5.13 7.54
CA HIS A 47 0.32 -6.17 6.53
C HIS A 47 1.12 -7.39 7.03
N ASP A 48 2.31 -7.14 7.58
CA ASP A 48 3.25 -8.18 7.99
C ASP A 48 2.96 -8.65 9.41
N GLU A 49 3.25 -9.92 9.74
CA GLU A 49 3.18 -10.38 11.13
C GLU A 49 4.19 -9.69 12.05
N ASN A 50 5.21 -9.04 11.48
CA ASN A 50 6.28 -8.37 12.20
C ASN A 50 6.48 -6.93 11.73
N LEU A 51 6.62 -5.99 12.66
CA LEU A 51 6.79 -4.56 12.36
C LEU A 51 8.20 -4.17 11.89
N LYS A 52 9.15 -5.11 11.82
CA LYS A 52 10.56 -4.86 11.49
C LYS A 52 10.75 -4.16 10.16
N ARG A 53 9.96 -4.52 9.13
CA ARG A 53 10.03 -3.89 7.81
C ARG A 53 9.72 -2.39 7.86
N LEU A 54 8.70 -2.02 8.64
CA LEU A 54 8.16 -0.66 8.70
C LEU A 54 8.82 0.22 9.76
N THR A 55 9.34 -0.40 10.83
CA THR A 55 9.82 0.31 12.03
C THR A 55 11.29 0.08 12.31
N GLY A 56 11.89 -0.96 11.71
CA GLY A 56 13.22 -1.46 12.07
C GLY A 56 13.26 -2.29 13.36
N ILE A 57 12.15 -2.39 14.09
CA ILE A 57 12.07 -3.06 15.39
C ILE A 57 11.46 -4.45 15.22
N ASP A 58 12.13 -5.47 15.75
CA ASP A 58 11.66 -6.87 15.70
C ASP A 58 10.51 -7.09 16.70
N ILE A 59 9.29 -6.85 16.22
CA ILE A 59 8.06 -6.93 17.02
C ILE A 59 7.05 -7.76 16.24
N ASN A 60 6.77 -8.97 16.71
CA ASN A 60 5.68 -9.78 16.18
C ASN A 60 4.34 -9.29 16.77
N VAL A 61 3.40 -8.91 15.89
CA VAL A 61 2.10 -8.32 16.25
C VAL A 61 1.30 -9.25 17.16
N ARG A 62 1.12 -10.52 16.77
CA ARG A 62 0.31 -11.49 17.54
C ARG A 62 0.90 -11.86 18.90
N ARG A 63 2.19 -11.60 19.13
CA ARG A 63 2.90 -11.92 20.38
C ARG A 63 3.11 -10.70 21.28
N THR A 64 2.65 -9.53 20.86
CA THR A 64 2.87 -8.28 21.57
C THR A 64 1.55 -7.64 21.92
N GLU A 65 1.40 -7.17 23.16
CA GLU A 65 0.23 -6.39 23.60
C GLU A 65 0.24 -5.00 22.95
N PHE A 66 -0.93 -4.46 22.62
CA PHE A 66 -1.07 -3.13 22.02
C PHE A 66 -0.50 -2.03 22.92
N SER A 67 -0.58 -2.22 24.24
CA SER A 67 0.03 -1.33 25.24
C SER A 67 1.51 -1.04 24.98
N LYS A 68 2.26 -2.02 24.46
CA LYS A 68 3.69 -1.92 24.12
C LYS A 68 3.95 -1.29 22.76
N LEU A 69 2.92 -1.16 21.92
CA LEU A 69 3.02 -0.57 20.58
C LEU A 69 2.76 0.94 20.59
N LYS A 70 2.26 1.52 21.68
CA LYS A 70 1.85 2.94 21.77
C LYS A 70 2.94 3.95 21.40
N ASN A 71 4.21 3.61 21.63
CA ASN A 71 5.36 4.47 21.31
C ASN A 71 6.08 4.05 20.01
N VAL A 72 5.60 3.01 19.33
CA VAL A 72 6.14 2.55 18.06
C VAL A 72 5.49 3.38 16.95
N THR A 73 6.30 3.91 16.05
CA THR A 73 5.84 4.73 14.93
C THR A 73 6.36 4.19 13.60
N ILE A 74 5.54 4.26 12.56
CA ILE A 74 5.92 4.02 11.17
C ILE A 74 6.17 5.38 10.52
N ASN A 75 7.44 5.74 10.32
CA ASN A 75 7.86 7.04 9.77
C ASN A 75 7.16 8.25 10.44
N GLY A 76 7.06 8.21 11.77
CA GLY A 76 6.42 9.26 12.58
C GLY A 76 4.92 9.09 12.82
N GLU A 77 4.25 8.19 12.09
CA GLU A 77 2.83 7.89 12.30
C GLU A 77 2.66 6.79 13.37
N PRO A 78 1.71 6.91 14.30
CA PRO A 78 1.44 5.84 15.28
C PRO A 78 0.84 4.60 14.62
N ILE A 79 1.00 3.43 15.27
CA ILE A 79 0.28 2.21 14.88
C ILE A 79 -1.23 2.45 15.07
N ALA A 80 -1.99 2.38 13.98
CA ALA A 80 -3.42 2.61 14.00
C ALA A 80 -4.19 1.33 14.39
N THR A 81 -5.26 1.50 15.17
CA THR A 81 -6.22 0.41 15.37
C THR A 81 -7.14 0.28 14.16
N LEU A 82 -7.72 -0.91 13.95
CA LEU A 82 -8.76 -1.06 12.92
C LEU A 82 -9.95 -0.15 13.22
N LYS A 83 -10.31 0.05 14.49
CA LYS A 83 -11.41 0.94 14.89
C LYS A 83 -11.20 2.37 14.41
N ASP A 84 -10.03 2.95 14.68
CA ASP A 84 -9.69 4.31 14.26
C ASP A 84 -9.71 4.44 12.72
N ALA A 85 -9.20 3.42 12.02
CA ALA A 85 -9.19 3.40 10.56
C ALA A 85 -10.63 3.37 9.99
N LEU A 86 -11.48 2.46 10.49
CA LEU A 86 -12.86 2.34 10.02
C LEU A 86 -13.70 3.57 10.36
N GLU A 87 -13.52 4.18 11.53
CA GLU A 87 -14.22 5.42 11.90
C GLU A 87 -13.81 6.59 10.99
N LEU A 88 -12.52 6.73 10.69
CA LEU A 88 -12.02 7.73 9.74
C LEU A 88 -12.62 7.52 8.34
N ILE A 89 -12.60 6.30 7.82
CA ILE A 89 -13.09 6.04 6.45
C ILE A 89 -14.60 6.23 6.38
N LYS A 90 -15.33 5.75 7.40
CA LYS A 90 -16.78 5.95 7.54
C LYS A 90 -17.17 7.42 7.64
N SER A 91 -16.39 8.26 8.32
CA SER A 91 -16.71 9.70 8.42
C SER A 91 -16.67 10.43 7.09
N HIS A 92 -16.08 9.82 6.06
CA HIS A 92 -16.02 10.34 4.69
C HIS A 92 -16.99 9.63 3.73
N ASP A 93 -17.83 8.71 4.24
CA ASP A 93 -18.77 7.89 3.44
C ASP A 93 -18.06 7.12 2.32
N LYS A 94 -16.96 6.44 2.67
CA LYS A 94 -16.07 5.74 1.74
C LYS A 94 -16.08 4.24 1.95
N PHE A 95 -15.78 3.52 0.87
CA PHE A 95 -15.72 2.06 0.82
C PHE A 95 -14.49 1.52 1.55
N VAL A 96 -14.60 0.33 2.15
CA VAL A 96 -13.46 -0.38 2.76
C VAL A 96 -13.37 -1.83 2.27
N ASP A 97 -12.21 -2.24 1.76
CA ASP A 97 -11.85 -3.66 1.64
C ASP A 97 -10.93 -4.04 2.81
N ILE A 98 -11.40 -4.95 3.67
CA ILE A 98 -10.70 -5.38 4.88
C ILE A 98 -10.08 -6.75 4.62
N GLU A 99 -8.76 -6.79 4.38
CA GLU A 99 -8.03 -8.04 4.26
C GLU A 99 -7.70 -8.63 5.64
N VAL A 100 -8.33 -9.75 5.97
CA VAL A 100 -8.05 -10.50 7.20
C VAL A 100 -6.84 -11.41 6.98
N LYS A 101 -5.70 -11.09 7.61
CA LYS A 101 -4.45 -11.85 7.45
C LYS A 101 -4.42 -13.18 8.19
N ASN A 102 -5.27 -13.35 9.21
CA ASN A 102 -5.30 -14.57 10.02
C ASN A 102 -6.75 -15.07 10.22
N PRO A 103 -7.04 -16.38 10.00
CA PRO A 103 -8.38 -16.93 10.14
C PRO A 103 -9.01 -16.74 11.53
N LYS A 104 -8.20 -16.56 12.57
CA LYS A 104 -8.69 -16.38 13.95
C LYS A 104 -9.22 -14.98 14.23
N ASP A 105 -9.12 -14.04 13.28
CA ASP A 105 -9.51 -12.65 13.46
C ASP A 105 -10.84 -12.31 12.78
N PHE A 106 -11.41 -13.22 11.97
CA PHE A 106 -12.66 -12.96 11.23
C PHE A 106 -13.81 -12.55 12.15
N GLN A 107 -14.04 -13.27 13.24
CA GLN A 107 -15.14 -12.97 14.15
C GLN A 107 -14.99 -11.58 14.78
N ASP A 108 -13.81 -11.22 15.28
CA ASP A 108 -13.59 -9.92 15.92
C ASP A 108 -13.74 -8.76 14.90
N VAL A 109 -13.29 -8.97 13.65
CA VAL A 109 -13.48 -8.00 12.56
C VAL A 109 -14.97 -7.82 12.27
N ILE A 110 -15.74 -8.91 12.20
CA ILE A 110 -17.19 -8.88 11.98
C ILE A 110 -17.92 -8.18 13.12
N ASP A 111 -17.53 -8.46 14.36
CA ASP A 111 -18.10 -7.81 15.54
C ASP A 111 -17.82 -6.30 15.51
N LEU A 112 -16.60 -5.90 15.16
CA LEU A 112 -16.22 -4.49 15.07
C LEU A 112 -16.97 -3.74 13.96
N VAL A 113 -17.09 -4.31 12.75
CA VAL A 113 -17.85 -3.63 11.66
C VAL A 113 -19.33 -3.50 12.00
N LYS A 114 -19.90 -4.45 12.76
CA LYS A 114 -21.28 -4.39 13.28
C LYS A 114 -21.42 -3.34 14.39
N GLU A 115 -20.48 -3.27 15.32
CA GLU A 115 -20.41 -2.24 16.37
C GLU A 115 -20.37 -0.84 15.75
N ILE A 116 -19.45 -0.63 14.80
CA ILE A 116 -19.28 0.64 14.09
C ILE A 116 -20.46 0.93 13.16
N LYS A 117 -21.27 -0.07 12.79
CA LYS A 117 -22.33 0.05 11.76
C LYS A 117 -21.73 0.54 10.44
N LEU A 118 -20.67 -0.10 9.99
CA LEU A 118 -20.06 0.15 8.69
C LEU A 118 -21.02 -0.31 7.59
N LYS A 119 -21.16 0.47 6.51
CA LYS A 119 -22.14 0.19 5.43
C LYS A 119 -21.49 -0.47 4.23
N ASP A 120 -20.51 0.23 3.65
CA ASP A 120 -19.94 -0.12 2.36
C ASP A 120 -18.57 -0.78 2.57
N PHE A 121 -18.59 -2.10 2.73
CA PHE A 121 -17.38 -2.87 2.96
C PHE A 121 -17.41 -4.27 2.37
N ILE A 122 -16.22 -4.82 2.15
CA ILE A 122 -15.97 -6.23 1.84
C ILE A 122 -14.93 -6.75 2.84
N ILE A 123 -15.06 -8.01 3.24
CA ILE A 123 -14.00 -8.75 3.93
C ILE A 123 -13.33 -9.69 2.94
N SER A 124 -12.01 -9.57 2.78
CA SER A 124 -11.22 -10.41 1.87
C SER A 124 -10.14 -11.18 2.62
N SER A 125 -9.66 -12.30 2.06
CA SER A 125 -8.51 -13.03 2.61
C SER A 125 -7.99 -14.10 1.64
N PHE A 126 -6.70 -14.43 1.74
CA PHE A 126 -6.12 -15.62 1.12
C PHE A 126 -6.59 -16.93 1.79
N TRP A 127 -7.15 -16.85 3.00
CA TRP A 127 -7.65 -18.02 3.73
C TRP A 127 -9.07 -18.39 3.29
N HIS A 128 -9.21 -18.97 2.10
CA HIS A 128 -10.51 -19.26 1.47
C HIS A 128 -11.47 -20.07 2.35
N ASN A 129 -10.97 -21.07 3.09
CA ASN A 129 -11.79 -21.84 4.03
C ASN A 129 -12.43 -20.94 5.11
N GLY A 130 -11.65 -20.01 5.69
CA GLY A 130 -12.17 -19.06 6.68
C GLY A 130 -13.21 -18.13 6.05
N VAL A 131 -12.91 -17.60 4.86
CA VAL A 131 -13.87 -16.76 4.13
C VAL A 131 -15.19 -17.51 3.87
N PHE A 132 -15.15 -18.75 3.39
CA PHE A 132 -16.35 -19.54 3.11
C PHE A 132 -17.16 -19.88 4.37
N GLU A 133 -16.49 -20.27 5.45
CA GLU A 133 -17.13 -20.56 6.73
C GLU A 133 -17.90 -19.35 7.25
N TYR A 134 -17.26 -18.18 7.27
CA TYR A 134 -17.90 -16.95 7.74
C TYR A 134 -18.95 -16.42 6.76
N LYS A 135 -18.81 -16.64 5.45
CA LYS A 135 -19.87 -16.31 4.49
C LYS A 135 -21.16 -17.10 4.75
N LYS A 136 -21.05 -18.38 5.14
CA LYS A 136 -22.21 -19.20 5.52
C LYS A 136 -22.87 -18.72 6.82
N LEU A 137 -22.07 -18.27 7.78
CA LEU A 137 -22.56 -17.77 9.08
C LEU A 137 -23.17 -16.37 8.98
N TYR A 138 -22.63 -15.53 8.09
CA TYR A 138 -23.00 -14.13 7.91
C TYR A 138 -23.31 -13.83 6.43
N PRO A 139 -24.40 -14.39 5.87
CA PRO A 139 -24.73 -14.25 4.45
C PRO A 139 -25.02 -12.81 4.02
N GLU A 140 -25.31 -11.90 4.97
CA GLU A 140 -25.51 -10.47 4.75
C GLU A 140 -24.20 -9.71 4.49
N ILE A 141 -23.07 -10.20 5.01
CA ILE A 141 -21.76 -9.58 4.82
C ILE A 141 -21.19 -10.00 3.47
N LYS A 142 -20.52 -9.05 2.80
CA LYS A 142 -19.83 -9.27 1.53
C LYS A 142 -18.43 -9.79 1.74
N PHE A 143 -18.13 -10.90 1.08
CA PHE A 143 -16.83 -11.56 1.16
C PHE A 143 -16.16 -11.70 -0.20
N ALA A 144 -14.82 -11.68 -0.20
CA ALA A 144 -14.03 -11.93 -1.40
C ALA A 144 -12.93 -12.98 -1.18
N TYR A 145 -12.75 -13.84 -2.18
CA TYR A 145 -11.54 -14.67 -2.26
C TYR A 145 -10.40 -13.87 -2.87
N LEU A 146 -9.34 -13.68 -2.10
CA LEU A 146 -8.08 -13.09 -2.53
C LEU A 146 -7.13 -14.19 -3.00
N TYR A 147 -6.54 -14.05 -4.19
CA TYR A 147 -5.65 -15.06 -4.75
C TYR A 147 -4.68 -14.53 -5.80
N ALA A 148 -3.58 -15.25 -6.00
CA ALA A 148 -2.53 -14.96 -6.96
C ALA A 148 -2.21 -16.21 -7.82
N HIS A 149 -3.25 -16.85 -8.34
CA HIS A 149 -3.16 -17.98 -9.26
C HIS A 149 -4.33 -17.94 -10.25
N SER A 150 -4.25 -18.74 -11.31
CA SER A 150 -5.40 -18.97 -12.21
C SER A 150 -6.22 -20.15 -11.68
N PRO A 151 -7.46 -19.95 -11.20
CA PRO A 151 -8.33 -21.05 -10.80
C PRO A 151 -8.69 -21.90 -12.01
N ARG A 152 -8.81 -23.21 -11.83
CA ARG A 152 -9.24 -24.11 -12.93
C ARG A 152 -10.67 -23.83 -13.39
N ASP A 153 -11.52 -23.40 -12.46
CA ASP A 153 -12.92 -23.09 -12.71
C ASP A 153 -13.37 -21.95 -11.77
N LEU A 154 -13.57 -20.76 -12.34
CA LEU A 154 -14.06 -19.58 -11.61
C LEU A 154 -15.48 -19.79 -11.07
N SER A 155 -16.28 -20.66 -11.69
CA SER A 155 -17.67 -20.93 -11.30
C SER A 155 -17.78 -21.53 -9.90
N VAL A 156 -16.73 -22.20 -9.41
CA VAL A 156 -16.64 -22.72 -8.04
C VAL A 156 -16.51 -21.56 -7.06
N TYR A 157 -15.59 -20.63 -7.33
CA TYR A 157 -15.31 -19.52 -6.41
C TYR A 157 -16.52 -18.59 -6.29
N VAL A 158 -17.15 -18.23 -7.41
CA VAL A 158 -18.31 -17.31 -7.43
C VAL A 158 -19.58 -17.90 -6.80
N LYS A 159 -19.63 -19.22 -6.53
CA LYS A 159 -20.73 -19.85 -5.77
C LYS A 159 -20.52 -19.72 -4.26
N GLU A 160 -19.28 -19.55 -3.82
CA GLU A 160 -18.91 -19.55 -2.40
C GLU A 160 -18.78 -18.15 -1.80
N VAL A 161 -18.44 -17.15 -2.60
CA VAL A 161 -18.20 -15.76 -2.15
C VAL A 161 -18.86 -14.72 -3.05
N ASP A 162 -19.07 -13.50 -2.55
CA ASP A 162 -19.67 -12.41 -3.32
C ASP A 162 -18.73 -11.86 -4.40
N TYR A 163 -17.42 -11.79 -4.12
CA TYR A 163 -16.43 -11.17 -5.02
C TYR A 163 -15.19 -12.05 -5.25
N LEU A 164 -14.59 -11.90 -6.42
CA LEU A 164 -13.29 -12.43 -6.78
C LEU A 164 -12.24 -11.32 -6.65
N LYS A 165 -11.13 -11.58 -5.97
CA LYS A 165 -10.01 -10.63 -5.82
C LYS A 165 -8.70 -11.25 -6.38
N PRO A 166 -8.61 -11.49 -7.71
CA PRO A 166 -7.40 -12.00 -8.35
C PRO A 166 -6.28 -10.96 -8.39
N HIS A 167 -5.04 -11.43 -8.33
CA HIS A 167 -3.92 -10.62 -8.78
C HIS A 167 -4.14 -10.27 -10.26
N PHE A 168 -3.93 -9.00 -10.64
CA PHE A 168 -4.33 -8.46 -11.94
C PHE A 168 -3.80 -9.23 -13.14
N TYR A 169 -2.61 -9.84 -12.98
CA TYR A 169 -1.96 -10.66 -14.00
C TYR A 169 -2.82 -11.85 -14.46
N TYR A 170 -3.71 -12.36 -13.61
CA TYR A 170 -4.56 -13.51 -13.92
C TYR A 170 -5.93 -13.13 -14.48
N ILE A 171 -6.23 -11.84 -14.66
CA ILE A 171 -7.49 -11.41 -15.25
C ILE A 171 -7.41 -11.60 -16.77
N ASN A 172 -8.40 -12.32 -17.31
CA ASN A 172 -8.56 -12.64 -18.71
C ASN A 172 -10.06 -12.70 -19.06
N GLU A 173 -10.41 -13.16 -20.27
CA GLU A 173 -11.82 -13.24 -20.73
C GLU A 173 -12.71 -14.17 -19.90
N ASP A 174 -12.17 -15.12 -19.14
CA ASP A 174 -12.99 -15.98 -18.27
C ASP A 174 -13.69 -15.18 -17.15
N TYR A 175 -13.19 -13.98 -16.84
CA TYR A 175 -13.79 -13.05 -15.89
C TYR A 175 -14.90 -12.19 -16.50
N ALA A 176 -15.10 -12.23 -17.82
CA ALA A 176 -16.12 -11.41 -18.51
C ALA A 176 -17.54 -11.57 -17.93
N PRO A 177 -18.00 -12.77 -17.51
CA PRO A 177 -19.30 -12.96 -16.87
C PRO A 177 -19.38 -12.45 -15.43
N TYR A 178 -18.24 -12.12 -14.80
CA TYR A 178 -18.12 -11.78 -13.38
C TYR A 178 -17.47 -10.40 -13.16
N ARG A 179 -17.48 -9.54 -14.17
CA ARG A 179 -16.86 -8.20 -14.11
C ARG A 179 -17.34 -7.41 -12.90
N ASP A 180 -18.64 -7.36 -12.68
CA ASP A 180 -19.31 -6.70 -11.55
C ASP A 180 -19.02 -7.32 -10.17
N ARG A 181 -18.31 -8.45 -10.16
CA ARG A 181 -17.87 -9.19 -8.97
C ARG A 181 -16.36 -9.32 -8.88
N THR A 182 -15.58 -8.62 -9.71
CA THR A 182 -14.12 -8.77 -9.78
C THR A 182 -13.39 -7.53 -9.26
N ILE A 183 -12.41 -7.73 -8.38
CA ILE A 183 -11.55 -6.72 -7.77
C ILE A 183 -10.09 -7.03 -8.14
N ALA A 184 -9.44 -6.18 -8.93
CA ALA A 184 -8.05 -6.40 -9.34
C ALA A 184 -7.08 -5.80 -8.31
N TRP A 185 -6.02 -6.53 -7.96
CA TRP A 185 -4.89 -6.01 -7.15
C TRP A 185 -3.53 -6.48 -7.70
N THR A 186 -2.42 -5.78 -7.52
CA THR A 186 -2.32 -4.32 -7.35
C THR A 186 -2.00 -3.72 -8.73
N VAL A 187 -2.84 -2.82 -9.24
CA VAL A 187 -2.73 -2.30 -10.61
C VAL A 187 -2.10 -0.91 -10.59
N ASP A 188 -0.81 -0.83 -10.95
CA ASP A 188 -0.05 0.43 -10.89
C ASP A 188 0.41 0.95 -12.27
N ASP A 189 0.64 0.03 -13.20
CA ASP A 189 1.10 0.33 -14.55
C ASP A 189 -0.01 1.00 -15.39
N GLU A 190 0.32 2.05 -16.13
CA GLU A 190 -0.67 2.83 -16.88
C GLU A 190 -1.35 2.02 -18.00
N GLU A 191 -0.61 1.16 -18.70
CA GLU A 191 -1.20 0.33 -19.76
C GLU A 191 -2.17 -0.67 -19.14
N LYS A 192 -1.77 -1.32 -18.05
CA LYS A 192 -2.64 -2.24 -17.34
C LYS A 192 -3.86 -1.55 -16.72
N ILE A 193 -3.72 -0.33 -16.20
CA ILE A 193 -4.85 0.46 -15.71
C ILE A 193 -5.87 0.69 -16.83
N LYS A 194 -5.42 1.07 -18.04
CA LYS A 194 -6.31 1.27 -19.21
C LYS A 194 -7.01 -0.02 -19.61
N GLU A 195 -6.29 -1.14 -19.68
CA GLU A 195 -6.88 -2.45 -20.00
C GLU A 195 -7.98 -2.83 -19.00
N ILE A 196 -7.73 -2.68 -17.68
CA ILE A 196 -8.72 -3.04 -16.66
C ILE A 196 -9.91 -2.06 -16.65
N LEU A 197 -9.67 -0.77 -16.89
CA LEU A 197 -10.72 0.24 -17.07
C LEU A 197 -11.66 -0.13 -18.23
N ASP A 198 -11.09 -0.54 -19.36
CA ASP A 198 -11.84 -0.98 -20.54
C ASP A 198 -12.59 -2.29 -20.29
N PHE A 199 -12.02 -3.20 -19.47
CA PHE A 199 -12.67 -4.44 -19.07
C PHE A 199 -13.81 -4.24 -18.06
N LYS A 200 -13.90 -3.06 -17.41
CA LYS A 200 -15.03 -2.60 -16.58
C LYS A 200 -15.38 -3.52 -15.41
N ILE A 201 -14.38 -3.93 -14.64
CA ILE A 201 -14.60 -4.70 -13.41
C ILE A 201 -15.20 -3.86 -12.27
N PHE A 202 -15.51 -4.49 -11.13
CA PHE A 202 -16.10 -3.85 -9.97
C PHE A 202 -15.17 -2.81 -9.33
N ALA A 203 -13.92 -3.19 -9.06
CA ALA A 203 -12.95 -2.30 -8.41
C ALA A 203 -11.50 -2.57 -8.82
N ILE A 204 -10.67 -1.53 -8.76
CA ILE A 204 -9.20 -1.60 -8.85
C ILE A 204 -8.59 -1.20 -7.51
N ILE A 205 -7.65 -2.00 -7.02
CA ILE A 205 -6.75 -1.66 -5.92
C ILE A 205 -5.41 -1.24 -6.51
N SER A 206 -4.91 -0.06 -6.11
CA SER A 206 -3.67 0.52 -6.64
C SER A 206 -2.85 1.17 -5.53
N ASN A 207 -1.52 1.11 -5.65
CA ASN A 207 -0.60 1.91 -4.85
C ASN A 207 -0.68 3.40 -5.15
N PHE A 208 -1.15 3.75 -6.36
CA PHE A 208 -1.25 5.11 -6.89
C PHE A 208 -2.70 5.39 -7.32
N PRO A 209 -3.65 5.49 -6.38
CA PRO A 209 -5.07 5.66 -6.72
C PRO A 209 -5.35 6.93 -7.52
N ASP A 210 -4.58 8.01 -7.32
CA ASP A 210 -4.69 9.26 -8.08
C ASP A 210 -4.35 9.08 -9.57
N ARG A 211 -3.38 8.21 -9.90
CA ARG A 211 -3.07 7.83 -11.28
C ARG A 211 -4.26 7.14 -11.95
N VAL A 212 -4.88 6.18 -11.26
CA VAL A 212 -6.08 5.48 -11.78
C VAL A 212 -7.21 6.48 -12.03
N ILE A 213 -7.45 7.38 -11.07
CA ILE A 213 -8.50 8.41 -11.17
C ILE A 213 -8.24 9.36 -12.34
N LYS A 214 -7.00 9.81 -12.53
CA LYS A 214 -6.62 10.67 -13.67
C LYS A 214 -6.91 9.98 -15.01
N ILE A 215 -6.51 8.72 -15.16
CA ILE A 215 -6.75 7.96 -16.40
C ILE A 215 -8.26 7.75 -16.61
N MET A 216 -9.01 7.47 -15.54
CA MET A 216 -10.44 7.19 -15.61
C MET A 216 -11.32 8.41 -15.88
N LYS A 217 -11.08 9.54 -15.20
CA LYS A 217 -11.98 10.71 -15.21
C LYS A 217 -11.45 11.90 -16.03
N GLY A 218 -10.17 11.87 -16.41
CA GLY A 218 -9.46 13.08 -16.85
C GLY A 218 -9.20 14.02 -15.67
N GLY A 219 -7.99 14.54 -15.54
CA GLY A 219 -7.58 15.37 -14.41
C GLY A 219 -6.08 15.55 -14.31
N LYS A 220 -5.62 16.19 -13.21
CA LYS A 220 -4.19 16.25 -12.86
C LYS A 220 -3.91 15.25 -11.76
N GLU A 221 -2.74 14.62 -11.80
CA GLU A 221 -2.22 13.86 -10.65
C GLU A 221 -2.06 14.81 -9.47
N MET A 222 -2.27 14.29 -8.26
CA MET A 222 -1.99 15.06 -7.05
C MET A 222 -0.49 15.37 -6.96
N TYR A 223 0.33 14.43 -7.43
CA TYR A 223 1.78 14.59 -7.52
C TYR A 223 2.23 14.62 -8.98
N SER A 224 3.03 15.61 -9.35
CA SER A 224 3.57 15.71 -10.72
C SER A 224 4.55 14.60 -11.09
N ASN A 225 5.16 13.96 -10.09
CA ASN A 225 5.97 12.75 -10.25
C ASN A 225 5.67 11.80 -9.07
N PRO A 226 4.83 10.77 -9.29
CA PRO A 226 4.38 9.89 -8.21
C PRO A 226 5.51 9.03 -7.64
N TYR A 227 6.45 8.60 -8.47
CA TYR A 227 7.58 7.79 -8.03
C TYR A 227 8.65 8.59 -7.29
N LEU A 228 8.83 9.87 -7.63
CA LEU A 228 9.61 10.78 -6.80
C LEU A 228 8.96 10.95 -5.42
N SER A 229 7.64 11.14 -5.39
CA SER A 229 6.90 11.29 -4.12
C SER A 229 7.00 10.03 -3.27
N TYR A 230 6.93 8.84 -3.91
CA TYR A 230 7.24 7.56 -3.27
C TYR A 230 8.67 7.52 -2.71
N PHE A 231 9.68 7.87 -3.51
CA PHE A 231 11.07 7.90 -3.07
C PHE A 231 11.29 8.85 -1.88
N LEU A 232 10.68 10.03 -1.88
CA LEU A 232 10.80 10.98 -0.76
C LEU A 232 10.17 10.42 0.52
N GLN A 233 9.10 9.63 0.41
CA GLN A 233 8.50 8.92 1.54
C GLN A 233 9.43 7.83 2.12
N MET A 234 10.28 7.22 1.28
CA MET A 234 11.24 6.20 1.70
C MET A 234 12.35 6.75 2.59
N ILE A 235 12.63 8.06 2.55
CA ILE A 235 13.71 8.68 3.31
C ILE A 235 13.41 8.65 4.81
N ASP A 236 14.29 7.99 5.57
CA ASP A 236 14.26 8.01 7.03
C ASP A 236 14.80 9.36 7.51
N LYS A 237 13.90 10.28 7.80
CA LYS A 237 14.22 11.64 8.25
C LYS A 237 15.13 11.66 9.49
N LYS A 238 15.07 10.64 10.35
CA LYS A 238 15.91 10.57 11.56
C LYS A 238 17.37 10.23 11.24
N SER A 239 17.62 9.65 10.06
CA SER A 239 18.97 9.33 9.59
C SER A 239 19.63 10.48 8.82
N MET A 240 18.89 11.54 8.52
CA MET A 240 19.39 12.66 7.72
C MET A 240 20.46 13.44 8.47
N VAL A 241 21.60 13.66 7.80
CA VAL A 241 22.69 14.51 8.28
C VAL A 241 23.04 15.49 7.18
N GLN A 242 22.96 16.79 7.48
CA GLN A 242 23.38 17.87 6.60
C GLN A 242 24.61 18.58 7.18
N LYS A 243 25.64 18.74 6.36
CA LYS A 243 26.82 19.59 6.56
C LYS A 243 26.95 20.52 5.35
N GLU A 244 27.83 21.52 5.43
CA GLU A 244 28.00 22.58 4.43
C GLU A 244 27.94 22.08 2.97
N ASN A 245 28.75 21.07 2.62
CA ASN A 245 28.80 20.49 1.27
C ASN A 245 28.50 18.98 1.25
N HIS A 246 27.76 18.48 2.24
CA HIS A 246 27.49 17.04 2.34
C HIS A 246 26.11 16.76 2.93
N ILE A 247 25.37 15.86 2.29
CA ILE A 247 24.10 15.33 2.78
C ILE A 247 24.20 13.80 2.80
N SER A 248 23.77 13.17 3.89
CA SER A 248 23.58 11.73 3.93
C SER A 248 22.23 11.37 4.55
N PHE A 249 21.64 10.26 4.11
CA PHE A 249 20.42 9.72 4.65
C PHE A 249 20.28 8.24 4.31
N GLU A 250 19.47 7.52 5.06
CA GLU A 250 18.96 6.21 4.71
C GLU A 250 17.59 6.35 4.04
N ALA A 251 17.35 5.52 3.05
CA ALA A 251 16.03 5.29 2.48
C ALA A 251 15.66 3.81 2.67
N ILE A 252 14.37 3.56 2.88
CA ILE A 252 13.82 2.22 3.13
C ILE A 252 12.68 1.98 2.15
N ASN A 253 12.77 0.91 1.38
CA ASN A 253 11.72 0.58 0.42
C ASN A 253 10.60 -0.20 1.11
N TYR A 254 9.38 0.33 1.13
CA TYR A 254 8.29 -0.27 1.91
C TYR A 254 7.32 -1.10 1.07
N MET A 255 6.96 -0.65 -0.14
CA MET A 255 5.80 -1.17 -0.88
C MET A 255 6.15 -1.85 -2.20
N ILE A 256 7.05 -1.27 -2.99
CA ILE A 256 7.28 -1.65 -4.40
C ILE A 256 8.74 -2.10 -4.57
N PRO A 257 9.05 -3.36 -4.85
CA PRO A 257 10.41 -3.78 -5.17
C PRO A 257 10.95 -3.00 -6.38
N LEU A 258 12.13 -2.40 -6.24
CA LEU A 258 12.75 -1.58 -7.30
C LEU A 258 14.09 -2.17 -7.72
N ARG A 259 14.42 -2.15 -9.01
CA ARG A 259 15.76 -2.46 -9.51
C ARG A 259 16.47 -1.17 -9.89
N ILE A 260 17.49 -0.83 -9.11
CA ILE A 260 18.34 0.33 -9.35
C ILE A 260 19.43 -0.08 -10.32
N GLU A 261 19.39 0.48 -11.52
CA GLU A 261 20.31 0.15 -12.61
C GLU A 261 21.51 1.09 -12.65
N ASN A 262 21.27 2.37 -12.41
CA ASN A 262 22.31 3.40 -12.47
C ASN A 262 21.98 4.59 -11.57
N LEU A 263 23.01 5.35 -11.21
CA LEU A 263 22.93 6.56 -10.41
C LEU A 263 23.89 7.60 -10.97
N SER A 264 23.40 8.83 -11.18
CA SER A 264 24.23 9.94 -11.63
C SER A 264 23.84 11.23 -10.93
N MET A 265 24.73 12.22 -10.99
CA MET A 265 24.53 13.53 -10.39
C MET A 265 25.17 14.60 -11.27
N ASP A 266 24.49 15.73 -11.43
CA ASP A 266 24.93 16.80 -12.35
C ASP A 266 26.24 17.46 -11.91
N ASP A 267 26.40 17.71 -10.60
CA ASP A 267 27.60 18.34 -10.04
C ASP A 267 27.85 17.91 -8.59
N GLY A 268 28.86 17.08 -8.37
CA GLY A 268 29.17 16.50 -7.07
C GLY A 268 29.58 15.03 -7.17
N GLU A 269 29.39 14.31 -6.09
CA GLU A 269 29.56 12.86 -6.04
C GLU A 269 28.43 12.24 -5.20
N ILE A 270 27.89 11.12 -5.68
CA ILE A 270 26.89 10.35 -4.96
C ILE A 270 27.38 8.90 -4.80
N LYS A 271 27.27 8.37 -3.58
CA LYS A 271 27.64 7.01 -3.22
C LYS A 271 26.51 6.32 -2.48
N LEU A 272 26.41 5.01 -2.71
CA LEU A 272 25.52 4.12 -1.99
C LEU A 272 26.34 3.11 -1.19
N ASN A 273 25.74 2.53 -0.15
CA ASN A 273 26.29 1.35 0.53
C ASN A 273 26.00 0.02 -0.21
N LYS A 274 25.58 0.08 -1.49
CA LYS A 274 25.31 -1.07 -2.35
C LYS A 274 25.94 -0.83 -3.73
N ASP A 275 26.49 -1.89 -4.32
CA ASP A 275 27.00 -1.86 -5.70
C ASP A 275 25.85 -1.86 -6.71
N LEU A 276 26.03 -1.16 -7.83
CA LEU A 276 25.07 -1.11 -8.93
C LEU A 276 25.39 -2.20 -9.99
N PRO A 277 24.37 -2.81 -10.60
CA PRO A 277 22.95 -2.69 -10.29
C PRO A 277 22.57 -3.53 -9.06
N PHE A 278 21.51 -3.14 -8.34
CA PHE A 278 20.96 -3.97 -7.26
C PHE A 278 19.43 -3.99 -7.24
N ASN A 279 18.89 -5.04 -6.63
CA ASN A 279 17.47 -5.10 -6.27
C ASN A 279 17.28 -4.49 -4.89
N TRP A 280 16.42 -3.48 -4.81
CA TRP A 280 15.99 -2.85 -3.57
C TRP A 280 14.71 -3.55 -3.09
N GLY A 281 14.86 -4.54 -2.22
CA GLY A 281 13.75 -5.31 -1.68
C GLY A 281 12.93 -4.56 -0.62
N LEU A 282 11.79 -5.12 -0.24
CA LEU A 282 10.96 -4.53 0.82
C LEU A 282 11.66 -4.64 2.18
N GLY A 283 11.77 -3.53 2.90
CA GLY A 283 12.49 -3.39 4.17
C GLY A 283 14.00 -3.20 4.04
N ASP A 284 14.56 -3.29 2.82
CA ASP A 284 15.98 -3.04 2.61
C ASP A 284 16.28 -1.56 2.84
N ARG A 285 17.33 -1.30 3.63
CA ARG A 285 17.88 0.03 3.85
C ARG A 285 19.03 0.30 2.90
N VAL A 286 19.02 1.46 2.25
CA VAL A 286 20.11 1.95 1.41
C VAL A 286 20.55 3.30 1.92
N ARG A 287 21.85 3.44 2.18
CA ARG A 287 22.46 4.70 2.60
C ARG A 287 22.89 5.48 1.37
N PHE A 288 22.47 6.73 1.29
CA PHE A 288 22.89 7.72 0.31
C PHE A 288 23.90 8.66 0.97
N GLU A 289 25.03 8.87 0.31
CA GLU A 289 26.03 9.88 0.66
C GLU A 289 26.24 10.79 -0.54
N ILE A 290 25.96 12.08 -0.37
CA ILE A 290 25.95 13.08 -1.43
C ILE A 290 26.92 14.20 -1.06
N ASN A 291 27.99 14.35 -1.83
CA ASN A 291 28.92 15.46 -1.76
C ASN A 291 28.56 16.51 -2.82
N ILE A 292 28.40 17.75 -2.38
CA ILE A 292 27.84 18.85 -3.16
C ILE A 292 28.96 19.77 -3.62
N LYS A 293 28.97 20.15 -4.91
CA LYS A 293 29.91 21.15 -5.46
C LYS A 293 29.22 22.41 -6.00
N GLY A 294 27.99 22.28 -6.49
CA GLY A 294 27.15 23.39 -6.99
C GLY A 294 25.99 23.74 -6.05
N GLU A 295 25.23 24.80 -6.38
CA GLU A 295 24.17 25.31 -5.49
C GLU A 295 22.96 24.37 -5.34
N ASN A 296 22.60 23.60 -6.38
CA ASN A 296 21.45 22.69 -6.35
C ASN A 296 21.54 21.58 -7.42
N PRO A 297 22.53 20.69 -7.35
CA PRO A 297 22.67 19.59 -8.29
C PRO A 297 21.45 18.67 -8.26
N LYS A 298 21.13 18.08 -9.42
CA LYS A 298 20.14 17.00 -9.50
C LYS A 298 20.83 15.66 -9.40
N VAL A 299 20.15 14.73 -8.74
CA VAL A 299 20.47 13.30 -8.71
C VAL A 299 19.48 12.60 -9.61
N ASN A 300 19.97 11.72 -10.48
CA ASN A 300 19.15 10.89 -11.36
C ASN A 300 19.37 9.43 -10.99
N ILE A 301 18.28 8.72 -10.70
CA ILE A 301 18.25 7.30 -10.39
C ILE A 301 17.56 6.60 -11.55
N LYS A 302 18.26 5.71 -12.26
CA LYS A 302 17.64 4.87 -13.27
C LYS A 302 17.06 3.62 -12.61
N VAL A 303 15.75 3.48 -12.66
CA VAL A 303 14.99 2.38 -12.06
C VAL A 303 14.26 1.62 -13.15
N ARG A 304 14.41 0.29 -13.17
CA ARG A 304 13.85 -0.53 -14.26
C ARG A 304 12.32 -0.43 -14.36
N GLU A 305 11.64 -0.42 -13.23
CA GLU A 305 10.17 -0.49 -13.16
C GLU A 305 9.49 0.85 -13.45
N VAL A 306 10.20 1.97 -13.26
CA VAL A 306 9.59 3.31 -13.25
C VAL A 306 10.32 4.34 -14.11
N GLY A 307 11.41 3.95 -14.77
CA GLY A 307 12.22 4.83 -15.60
C GLY A 307 13.22 5.64 -14.79
N GLU A 308 13.45 6.89 -15.21
CA GLU A 308 14.38 7.79 -14.53
C GLU A 308 13.66 8.63 -13.47
N LEU A 309 14.18 8.59 -12.25
CA LEU A 309 13.75 9.42 -11.13
C LEU A 309 14.79 10.50 -10.89
N SER A 310 14.39 11.76 -11.04
CA SER A 310 15.28 12.90 -10.78
C SER A 310 14.78 13.69 -9.59
N PHE A 311 15.70 14.08 -8.70
CA PHE A 311 15.41 15.02 -7.62
C PHE A 311 16.56 16.00 -7.42
N SER A 312 16.22 17.21 -7.02
CA SER A 312 17.16 18.23 -6.59
C SER A 312 17.42 18.15 -5.09
N LEU A 313 18.59 18.63 -4.65
CA LEU A 313 18.87 18.70 -3.22
C LEU A 313 17.89 19.59 -2.47
N LYS A 314 17.39 20.67 -3.08
CA LYS A 314 16.32 21.48 -2.49
C LYS A 314 15.06 20.67 -2.18
N GLU A 315 14.72 19.66 -2.98
CA GLU A 315 13.55 18.80 -2.70
C GLU A 315 13.79 17.87 -1.50
N ILE A 316 15.01 17.34 -1.35
CA ILE A 316 15.39 16.53 -0.19
C ILE A 316 15.45 17.38 1.08
N LEU A 317 16.03 18.59 0.99
CA LEU A 317 16.17 19.49 2.13
C LEU A 317 14.85 20.02 2.68
N LYS A 318 13.77 20.05 1.87
CA LYS A 318 12.42 20.38 2.36
C LYS A 318 11.84 19.33 3.33
N LEU A 319 12.49 18.17 3.46
CA LEU A 319 12.05 17.11 4.37
C LEU A 319 12.57 17.29 5.81
N LEU A 320 13.58 18.16 6.01
CA LEU A 320 14.14 18.59 7.30
C LEU A 320 13.17 19.52 8.03
#